data_AF-A0A1M7ZYN8-F1
#
_entry.id   AF-A0A1M7ZYN8-F1
#
_cell.length_a   1.000
_cell.length_b   1.000
_cell.length_c   1.000
_cell.angle_alpha   90.00
_cell.angle_beta   90.00
_cell.angle_gamma   90.00
#
_symmetry.space_group_name_H-M   'P 1'
#
loop_
_entity.id
_entity.type
_entity.pdbx_description
1 polymer ?
#
loop_
_entity_poly.entity_id
_entity_poly.type
_entity_poly.pdbx_seq_one_letter_code
_entity_poly.pdbx_strand_id
1 'polypeptide(L)'
;MLYKRLYIHTYSLALKSKSNNDTPWFISGLIIFLCLMFNIQSLFFFIGSFDGFEFLNEDNIYEIITIIFFSIIIFINYYSNNNYKKVYESYIKLNGVPRIWLSILTLFLYYSLSLFLLFLAAFYKNKDWIFSS
;
A
#
# COMPACT_ATOMS: atom_id res chain seq x y z
N MET A 1 4.77 7.08 -8.87
CA MET A 1 3.83 8.22 -8.81
C MET A 1 2.66 7.99 -7.85
N LEU A 2 2.01 6.81 -7.88
CA LEU A 2 0.85 6.50 -7.03
C LEU A 2 1.07 6.69 -5.52
N TYR A 3 2.10 6.05 -4.94
CA TYR A 3 2.36 6.11 -3.48
C TYR A 3 2.78 7.51 -2.98
N LYS A 4 3.41 8.33 -3.83
CA LYS A 4 3.72 9.73 -3.50
C LYS A 4 2.43 10.53 -3.35
N ARG A 5 1.44 10.31 -4.23
CA ARG A 5 0.14 10.96 -4.15
C ARG A 5 -0.62 10.52 -2.91
N LEU A 6 -0.63 9.22 -2.63
CA LEU A 6 -1.22 8.67 -1.41
C LEU A 6 -0.60 9.30 -0.16
N TYR A 7 0.74 9.38 -0.12
CA TYR A 7 1.49 10.03 0.95
C TYR A 7 1.06 11.48 1.19
N ILE A 8 0.95 12.27 0.12
CA ILE A 8 0.55 13.69 0.23
C ILE A 8 -0.84 13.83 0.86
N HIS A 9 -1.79 13.00 0.43
CA HIS A 9 -3.17 13.06 0.93
C HIS A 9 -3.28 12.56 2.37
N THR A 10 -2.59 11.47 2.72
CA THR A 10 -2.54 10.95 4.10
C THR A 10 -1.84 11.92 5.04
N TYR A 11 -0.72 12.51 4.61
CA TYR A 11 0.04 13.47 5.39
C TYR A 11 -0.76 14.76 5.64
N SER A 12 -1.47 15.26 4.62
CA SER A 12 -2.36 16.40 4.79
C SER A 12 -3.52 16.11 5.75
N LEU A 13 -4.06 14.89 5.75
CA LEU A 13 -5.10 14.48 6.70
C LEU A 13 -4.55 14.36 8.13
N ALA A 14 -3.38 13.78 8.31
CA ALA A 14 -2.72 13.66 9.62
C ALA A 14 -2.46 15.05 10.24
N LEU A 15 -1.94 16.00 9.45
CA LEU A 15 -1.76 17.38 9.90
C LEU A 15 -3.08 18.06 10.30
N LYS A 16 -4.18 17.76 9.60
CA LYS A 16 -5.48 18.38 9.87
C LYS A 16 -6.23 17.75 11.04
N SER A 17 -6.02 16.47 11.31
CA SER A 17 -6.67 15.80 12.44
C SER A 17 -6.12 16.25 13.78
N LYS A 18 -4.98 16.97 13.80
CA LYS A 18 -4.21 17.34 14.99
C LYS A 18 -3.77 16.14 15.85
N SER A 19 -3.99 14.91 15.38
CA SER A 19 -3.52 13.67 15.98
C SER A 19 -2.11 13.41 15.46
N ASN A 20 -1.17 13.17 16.37
CA ASN A 20 0.24 12.92 16.06
C ASN A 20 0.89 14.05 15.25
N ASN A 21 0.69 15.31 15.66
CA ASN A 21 1.32 16.48 15.05
C ASN A 21 2.86 16.39 15.01
N ASP A 22 3.45 15.68 15.97
CA ASP A 22 4.90 15.51 16.05
C ASP A 22 5.42 14.47 15.03
N THR A 23 4.55 13.55 14.57
CA THR A 23 4.91 12.44 13.67
C THR A 23 3.87 12.13 12.58
N PRO A 24 3.39 13.13 11.80
CA PRO A 24 2.36 12.92 10.75
C PRO A 24 2.86 12.00 9.62
N TRP A 25 4.18 11.91 9.44
CA TRP A 25 4.83 11.01 8.51
C TRP A 25 4.64 9.54 8.87
N PHE A 26 4.45 9.21 10.16
CA PHE A 26 4.29 7.85 10.65
C PHE A 26 2.92 7.28 10.27
N ILE A 27 1.84 8.02 10.52
CA ILE A 27 0.47 7.63 10.09
C ILE A 27 0.42 7.46 8.58
N SER A 28 0.98 8.43 7.85
CA SER A 28 1.06 8.39 6.38
C SER A 28 1.81 7.17 5.89
N GLY A 29 2.85 6.77 6.62
CA GLY A 29 3.66 5.59 6.36
C GLY A 29 2.91 4.30 6.59
N LEU A 30 2.28 4.14 7.76
CA LEU A 30 1.49 2.96 8.08
C LEU A 30 0.42 2.70 7.03
N ILE A 31 -0.25 3.76 6.57
CA ILE A 31 -1.26 3.65 5.51
C ILE A 31 -0.63 3.13 4.20
N ILE A 32 0.49 3.69 3.78
CA ILE A 32 1.18 3.24 2.55
C ILE A 32 1.68 1.80 2.71
N PHE A 33 2.22 1.47 3.89
CA PHE A 33 2.74 0.16 4.22
C PHE A 33 1.65 -0.90 4.08
N LEU A 34 0.46 -0.66 4.64
CA LEU A 34 -0.66 -1.59 4.54
C LEU A 34 -1.16 -1.76 3.09
N CYS A 35 -1.27 -0.68 2.31
CA CYS A 35 -1.56 -0.79 0.87
C CYS A 35 -0.51 -1.62 0.13
N LEU A 36 0.76 -1.42 0.48
CA LEU A 36 1.88 -2.12 -0.14
C LEU A 36 1.86 -3.61 0.20
N MET A 37 1.54 -3.97 1.46
CA MET A 37 1.34 -5.36 1.87
C MET A 37 0.23 -6.02 1.06
N PHE A 38 -0.95 -5.38 0.91
CA PHE A 38 -2.04 -5.94 0.10
C PHE A 38 -1.65 -6.14 -1.35
N ASN A 39 -0.95 -5.17 -1.94
CA ASN A 39 -0.50 -5.27 -3.33
C ASN A 39 0.57 -6.36 -3.51
N ILE A 40 1.52 -6.50 -2.59
CA ILE A 40 2.50 -7.58 -2.63
C ILE A 40 1.81 -8.94 -2.47
N GLN A 41 0.93 -9.08 -1.48
CA GLN A 41 0.16 -10.31 -1.28
C GLN A 41 -0.63 -10.70 -2.53
N SER A 42 -1.27 -9.73 -3.20
CA SER A 42 -1.98 -9.99 -4.45
C SER A 42 -1.06 -10.51 -5.56
N LEU A 43 0.18 -10.02 -5.64
CA LEU A 43 1.18 -10.50 -6.59
C LEU A 43 1.63 -11.92 -6.25
N PHE A 44 1.84 -12.23 -4.98
CA PHE A 44 2.21 -13.58 -4.53
C PHE A 44 1.12 -14.59 -4.86
N PHE A 45 -0.14 -14.27 -4.59
CA PHE A 45 -1.27 -15.12 -4.99
C PHE A 45 -1.33 -15.33 -6.50
N PHE A 46 -1.15 -14.27 -7.28
CA PHE A 46 -1.16 -14.36 -8.73
C PHE A 46 -0.01 -15.23 -9.27
N ILE A 47 1.21 -15.03 -8.76
CA ILE A 47 2.41 -15.80 -9.19
C ILE A 47 2.32 -17.26 -8.75
N GLY A 48 1.90 -17.53 -7.51
CA GLY A 48 1.74 -18.89 -6.99
C GLY A 48 0.63 -19.71 -7.67
N SER A 49 -0.19 -19.06 -8.50
CA SER A 49 -1.21 -19.73 -9.33
C SER A 49 -0.67 -20.27 -10.65
N PHE A 50 0.58 -19.98 -11.03
CA PHE A 50 1.19 -20.52 -12.25
C PHE A 50 1.88 -21.86 -11.97
N ASP A 51 1.62 -22.83 -12.84
CA ASP A 51 2.29 -24.14 -12.84
C ASP A 51 3.81 -23.94 -13.04
N GLY A 52 4.59 -24.20 -11.97
CA GLY A 52 6.03 -23.91 -11.91
C GLY A 52 6.48 -23.13 -10.68
N PHE A 53 5.54 -22.56 -9.91
CA PHE A 53 5.83 -21.86 -8.64
C PHE A 53 5.16 -22.54 -7.42
N GLU A 54 5.04 -23.87 -7.44
CA GLU A 54 4.41 -24.67 -6.37
C GLU A 54 5.07 -24.48 -4.99
N PHE A 55 6.32 -24.03 -4.93
CA PHE A 55 7.00 -23.63 -3.69
C PHE A 55 6.31 -22.48 -2.93
N LEU A 56 5.44 -21.71 -3.59
CA LEU A 56 4.61 -20.67 -2.96
C LEU A 56 3.23 -21.18 -2.49
N ASN A 57 2.93 -22.47 -2.68
CA ASN A 57 1.66 -23.08 -2.29
C ASN A 57 1.74 -23.90 -1.00
N GLU A 58 2.93 -24.38 -0.63
CA GLU A 58 3.12 -25.17 0.60
C GLU A 58 3.88 -24.34 1.64
N ASP A 59 3.27 -24.21 2.82
CA ASP A 59 3.71 -23.44 4.00
C ASP A 59 3.49 -21.91 3.99
N ASN A 60 2.26 -21.53 4.39
CA ASN A 60 1.79 -20.15 4.63
C ASN A 60 2.76 -19.28 5.46
N ILE A 61 3.57 -19.85 6.35
CA ILE A 61 4.43 -19.08 7.26
C ILE A 61 5.58 -18.41 6.50
N TYR A 62 6.22 -19.10 5.55
CA TYR A 62 7.32 -18.53 4.79
C TYR A 62 6.83 -17.44 3.83
N GLU A 63 5.66 -17.63 3.20
CA GLU A 63 5.02 -16.60 2.39
C GLU A 63 4.77 -15.32 3.20
N ILE A 64 4.17 -15.45 4.40
CA ILE A 64 3.91 -14.31 5.29
C ILE A 64 5.20 -13.61 5.71
N ILE A 65 6.23 -14.36 6.12
CA ILE A 65 7.53 -13.79 6.54
C ILE A 65 8.17 -13.03 5.37
N THR A 66 8.16 -13.63 4.16
CA THR A 66 8.73 -13.01 2.96
C THR A 66 8.01 -11.72 2.60
N ILE A 67 6.66 -11.69 2.70
CA ILE A 67 5.87 -10.50 2.41
C ILE A 67 6.13 -9.40 3.44
N ILE A 68 6.18 -9.74 4.73
CA ILE A 68 6.53 -8.79 5.80
C ILE A 68 7.94 -8.25 5.57
N PHE A 69 8.91 -9.10 5.28
CA PHE A 69 10.31 -8.73 5.06
C PHE A 69 10.48 -7.79 3.87
N PHE A 70 9.92 -8.13 2.70
CA PHE A 70 9.96 -7.26 1.52
C PHE A 70 9.23 -5.94 1.77
N SER A 71 8.08 -5.98 2.45
CA SER A 71 7.34 -4.75 2.79
C SER A 71 8.15 -3.85 3.70
N ILE A 72 8.83 -4.41 4.71
CA ILE A 72 9.70 -3.65 5.63
C ILE A 72 10.90 -3.06 4.88
N ILE A 73 11.56 -3.81 3.99
CA ILE A 73 12.68 -3.29 3.20
C ILE A 73 12.24 -2.11 2.33
N ILE A 74 11.12 -2.25 1.62
CA ILE A 74 10.60 -1.19 0.76
C ILE A 74 10.22 0.02 1.61
N PHE A 75 9.63 -0.21 2.78
CA PHE A 75 9.29 0.84 3.74
C PHE A 75 10.51 1.60 4.24
N ILE A 76 11.54 0.89 4.72
CA ILE A 76 12.79 1.49 5.20
C ILE A 76 13.46 2.29 4.08
N ASN A 77 13.56 1.73 2.87
CA ASN A 77 14.17 2.43 1.74
C ASN A 77 13.41 3.72 1.37
N TYR A 78 12.08 3.68 1.42
CA TYR A 78 11.25 4.85 1.17
C TYR A 78 11.45 5.96 2.23
N TYR A 79 11.64 5.57 3.50
CA TYR A 79 11.76 6.50 4.63
C TYR A 79 13.18 6.98 4.93
N SER A 80 14.19 6.12 4.76
CA SER A 80 15.59 6.38 5.11
C SER A 80 16.17 7.64 4.45
N ASN A 81 15.71 7.98 3.24
CA ASN A 81 16.23 9.12 2.49
C ASN A 81 15.54 10.46 2.80
N ASN A 82 14.62 10.54 3.78
CA ASN A 82 13.77 11.71 4.02
C ASN A 82 13.04 12.24 2.77
N ASN A 83 12.91 11.39 1.75
CA ASN A 83 12.29 11.72 0.47
C ASN A 83 10.83 12.14 0.65
N TYR A 84 10.18 11.59 1.68
CA TYR A 84 8.79 11.88 2.04
C TYR A 84 8.56 13.38 2.34
N LYS A 85 9.48 14.03 3.06
CA LYS A 85 9.38 15.46 3.40
C LYS A 85 9.52 16.32 2.15
N LYS A 86 10.54 16.02 1.32
CA LYS A 86 10.77 16.68 0.03
C LYS A 86 9.56 16.55 -0.90
N VAL A 87 8.91 15.38 -0.94
CA VAL A 87 7.72 15.14 -1.78
C VAL A 87 6.55 16.02 -1.36
N TYR A 88 6.26 16.12 -0.06
CA TYR A 88 5.15 16.96 0.42
C TYR A 88 5.41 18.45 0.21
N GLU A 89 6.61 18.93 0.56
CA GLU A 89 6.99 20.34 0.39
C GLU A 89 6.96 20.76 -1.08
N SER A 90 7.47 19.91 -1.98
CA SER A 90 7.44 20.17 -3.42
C SER A 90 6.01 20.23 -3.95
N TYR A 91 5.11 19.38 -3.43
CA TYR A 91 3.72 19.38 -3.84
C TYR A 91 2.99 20.65 -3.41
N ILE A 92 3.14 21.08 -2.15
CA ILE A 92 2.48 22.30 -1.65
C ILE A 92 2.93 23.52 -2.43
N LYS A 93 4.23 23.63 -2.73
CA LYS A 93 4.76 24.78 -3.48
C LYS A 93 4.11 24.95 -4.85
N LEU A 94 3.71 23.85 -5.48
CA LEU A 94 3.12 23.87 -6.83
C LEU A 94 1.58 23.89 -6.81
N ASN A 95 0.95 23.15 -5.90
CA ASN A 95 -0.50 22.86 -5.96
C ASN A 95 -1.28 23.30 -4.70
N GLY A 96 -0.60 23.78 -3.66
CA GLY A 96 -1.21 24.10 -2.37
C GLY A 96 -1.60 22.86 -1.55
N VAL A 97 -2.28 23.10 -0.42
CA VAL A 97 -2.73 22.02 0.48
C VAL A 97 -3.98 21.36 -0.11
N PRO A 98 -4.02 20.02 -0.25
CA PRO A 98 -5.17 19.35 -0.83
C PRO A 98 -6.42 19.52 0.05
N ARG A 99 -7.60 19.58 -0.60
CA ARG A 99 -8.90 19.63 0.09
C ARG A 99 -9.15 18.33 0.85
N ILE A 100 -9.75 18.41 2.03
CA ILE A 100 -9.96 17.25 2.93
C ILE A 100 -10.72 16.13 2.23
N TRP A 101 -11.87 16.46 1.62
CA TRP A 101 -12.72 15.50 0.92
C TRP A 101 -12.00 14.79 -0.22
N LEU A 102 -11.15 15.49 -0.98
CA LEU A 102 -10.33 14.88 -2.04
C LEU A 102 -9.31 13.90 -1.47
N SER A 103 -8.70 14.23 -0.33
CA SER A 103 -7.79 13.30 0.36
C SER A 103 -8.52 12.05 0.81
N ILE A 104 -9.67 12.18 1.49
CA ILE A 104 -10.48 11.03 1.94
C ILE A 104 -10.87 10.15 0.75
N LEU A 105 -11.39 10.75 -0.32
CA LEU A 105 -11.79 10.02 -1.53
C LEU A 105 -10.60 9.29 -2.16
N THR A 106 -9.42 9.94 -2.22
CA THR A 106 -8.22 9.32 -2.80
C THR A 106 -7.76 8.12 -1.97
N LEU A 107 -7.73 8.24 -0.64
CA LEU A 107 -7.41 7.13 0.25
C LEU A 107 -8.38 5.98 0.07
N PHE A 108 -9.69 6.29 0.08
CA PHE A 108 -10.74 5.30 -0.06
C PHE A 108 -10.60 4.52 -1.36
N LEU A 109 -10.49 5.20 -2.51
CA LEU A 109 -10.35 4.56 -3.82
C LEU A 109 -9.12 3.66 -3.89
N TYR A 110 -7.99 4.09 -3.34
CA TYR A 110 -6.78 3.28 -3.34
C TYR A 110 -6.91 2.03 -2.49
N TYR A 111 -7.45 2.16 -1.28
CA TYR A 111 -7.66 1.01 -0.41
C TYR A 111 -8.66 0.04 -1.00
N SER A 112 -9.79 0.54 -1.48
CA SER A 112 -10.81 -0.28 -2.13
C SER A 112 -10.21 -1.02 -3.34
N LEU A 113 -9.38 -0.36 -4.15
CA LEU A 113 -8.72 -0.99 -5.28
C LEU A 113 -7.71 -2.05 -4.86
N SER A 114 -6.81 -1.76 -3.90
CA SER A 114 -5.83 -2.73 -3.39
C SER A 114 -6.49 -3.96 -2.77
N LEU A 115 -7.56 -3.74 -2.00
CA LEU A 115 -8.33 -4.81 -1.37
C LEU A 115 -9.12 -5.61 -2.41
N PHE A 116 -9.69 -4.96 -3.42
CA PHE A 116 -10.34 -5.63 -4.54
C PHE A 116 -9.36 -6.51 -5.34
N LEU A 117 -8.16 -6.01 -5.63
CA LEU A 117 -7.10 -6.78 -6.29
C LEU A 117 -6.66 -7.99 -5.47
N LEU A 118 -6.54 -7.82 -4.15
CA LEU A 118 -6.25 -8.92 -3.23
C LEU A 118 -7.32 -10.02 -3.30
N PHE A 119 -8.61 -9.65 -3.25
CA PHE A 119 -9.71 -10.61 -3.39
C PHE A 119 -9.69 -11.32 -4.74
N LEU A 120 -9.51 -10.59 -5.83
CA LEU A 120 -9.41 -11.19 -7.16
C LEU A 120 -8.26 -12.19 -7.26
N ALA A 121 -7.08 -11.83 -6.74
CA ALA A 121 -5.92 -12.71 -6.75
C ALA A 121 -6.13 -13.95 -5.86
N ALA A 122 -6.79 -13.80 -4.71
CA ALA A 122 -7.13 -14.91 -3.83
C ALA A 122 -8.14 -15.87 -4.49
N PHE A 123 -9.20 -15.34 -5.11
CA PHE A 123 -10.16 -16.17 -5.85
C PHE A 123 -9.52 -16.86 -7.06
N TYR A 124 -8.61 -16.17 -7.76
CA TYR A 124 -7.85 -16.78 -8.85
C TYR A 124 -6.98 -17.95 -8.36
N LYS A 125 -6.25 -17.78 -7.26
CA LYS A 125 -5.43 -18.83 -6.63
C LYS A 125 -6.25 -20.06 -6.26
N ASN A 126 -7.44 -19.84 -5.71
CA ASN A 126 -8.32 -20.93 -5.27
C ASN A 126 -9.17 -21.52 -6.40
N LYS A 127 -9.10 -21.00 -7.63
CA LYS A 127 -10.00 -21.35 -8.75
C LYS A 127 -11.48 -21.20 -8.35
N ASP A 128 -11.79 -20.12 -7.64
CA ASP A 128 -13.11 -19.81 -7.13
C ASP A 128 -13.82 -18.71 -7.95
N TRP A 129 -15.14 -18.58 -7.77
CA TRP A 129 -16.00 -17.55 -8.38
C TRP A 129 -15.91 -17.55 -9.92
N ILE A 130 -15.51 -16.45 -10.54
CA ILE A 130 -15.38 -16.29 -12.00
C ILE A 130 -14.19 -17.07 -12.59
N PHE A 131 -13.33 -17.65 -11.75
CA PHE A 131 -12.15 -18.43 -12.14
C PHE A 131 -12.33 -19.94 -11.90
N SER A 132 -13.57 -20.38 -11.66
CA SER A 132 -13.91 -21.79 -11.43
C SER A 132 -14.02 -22.63 -12.71
N SER A 133 -13.95 -22.00 -13.88
CA SER A 133 -13.92 -22.64 -15.21
C SER A 133 -12.50 -22.92 -15.67
#